data_AF-A0A7C0UJZ7-F1
#
_entry.id   AF-A0A7C0UJZ7-F1
#
_cell.length_a   1.000
_cell.length_b   1.000
_cell.length_c   1.000
_cell.angle_alpha   90.00
_cell.angle_beta   90.00
_cell.angle_gamma   90.00
#
_symmetry.space_group_name_H-M   'P 1'
#
loop_
_entity.id
_entity.type
_entity.pdbx_description
1 polymer ?
#
loop_
_entity_poly.entity_id
_entity_poly.type
_entity_poly.pdbx_seq_one_letter_code
_entity_poly.pdbx_strand_id
1 'polypeptide(L)'
;MKKFSTPEEIASFLKEKEKTGGQRGYRITIDMAAAPMLEKAGAQSASESVNGAADFSTTNIQVAGVDEADIVKNDGRYIYQLAGNTVSIVDAYPAESAKLLSQIEIEGDAQEIFINRERLIVLGNKYDETLEKRLPSPTASELVEPYPGRMNREYASLFIYNIEDREAPALLRSVALDGYYFDSRMIGDYVYIIANEYPRYYDDVIVVPEVSDSEGINLKPDVYYFDEPDYSYSFTTIASVNAQSTEDPVEAKVYLLGSAQNMFVSQKNVYITYQRMMPEPVLYERAFDTVLQPLVPIYVSAEINRIKDSDLAEAEKQRKIERVVGKYFDALTDSDRQRLEELSGRRFEKLEREQSKKTEKTVVHKIAIADGSIEYKAGGSVPGRVLNQFSMDEYNGYFRIATTTGQVSRGGGLSANHIYILDGALEIQGALEDLAPGERIYSARFMGKRAYLVTFKKVDPLFVIDLADPKKPRLLGKLKIPGYSDYLHPYDENHVIGLGKEAAPAENGDFAWYQGLKIA
;
A
#
# COMPACT_ATOMS: atom_id res chain seq x y z
N MET A 1 -9.07 4.78 -19.10
CA MET A 1 -8.38 6.06 -18.83
C MET A 1 -9.04 7.15 -19.66
N LYS A 2 -9.29 8.31 -19.09
CA LYS A 2 -9.72 9.55 -19.75
C LYS A 2 -8.69 10.64 -19.44
N LYS A 3 -8.67 11.72 -20.22
CA LYS A 3 -7.84 12.91 -19.99
C LYS A 3 -8.78 14.08 -19.65
N PHE A 4 -8.38 14.93 -18.71
CA PHE A 4 -9.04 16.23 -18.49
C PHE A 4 -8.53 17.28 -19.49
N SER A 5 -9.43 18.11 -19.99
CA SER A 5 -9.12 19.20 -20.93
C SER A 5 -8.72 20.48 -20.21
N THR A 6 -9.31 20.74 -19.03
CA THR A 6 -9.07 21.97 -18.24
C THR A 6 -9.14 21.69 -16.72
N PRO A 7 -8.57 22.57 -15.87
CA PRO A 7 -8.71 22.48 -14.42
C PRO A 7 -10.17 22.49 -13.93
N GLU A 8 -11.06 23.23 -14.59
CA GLU A 8 -12.48 23.32 -14.22
C GLU A 8 -13.21 21.97 -14.38
N GLU A 9 -12.82 21.13 -15.34
CA GLU A 9 -13.33 19.77 -15.47
C GLU A 9 -12.91 18.90 -14.27
N ILE A 10 -11.68 19.05 -13.79
CA ILE A 10 -11.16 18.33 -12.61
C ILE A 10 -11.92 18.75 -11.35
N ALA A 11 -12.07 20.06 -11.14
CA ALA A 11 -12.81 20.63 -10.02
C ALA A 11 -14.29 20.18 -10.03
N SER A 12 -14.91 20.12 -11.21
CA SER A 12 -16.29 19.65 -11.37
C SER A 12 -16.44 18.16 -11.07
N PHE A 13 -15.51 17.33 -11.56
CA PHE A 13 -15.46 15.89 -11.27
C PHE A 13 -15.32 15.62 -9.77
N LEU A 14 -14.38 16.28 -9.09
CA LEU A 14 -14.16 16.11 -7.64
C LEU A 14 -15.40 16.55 -6.83
N LYS A 15 -15.98 17.73 -7.15
CA LYS A 15 -17.21 18.24 -6.50
C LYS A 15 -18.45 17.37 -6.79
N GLU A 16 -18.46 16.57 -7.84
CA GLU A 16 -19.48 15.53 -8.09
C GLU A 16 -19.25 14.30 -7.23
N LYS A 17 -18.03 13.76 -7.20
CA LYS A 17 -17.73 12.50 -6.50
C LYS A 17 -17.80 12.64 -4.97
N GLU A 18 -17.40 13.78 -4.41
CA GLU A 18 -17.54 14.10 -2.98
C GLU A 18 -19.01 13.96 -2.50
N LYS A 19 -19.98 14.41 -3.33
CA LYS A 19 -21.41 14.30 -3.02
C LYS A 19 -21.93 12.85 -3.04
N THR A 20 -21.26 11.95 -3.75
CA THR A 20 -21.64 10.53 -3.85
C THR A 20 -20.90 9.63 -2.84
N GLY A 21 -19.69 9.98 -2.40
CA GLY A 21 -18.90 9.22 -1.42
C GLY A 21 -19.42 9.31 0.03
N GLY A 22 -20.37 10.21 0.32
CA GLY A 22 -20.80 10.53 1.69
C GLY A 22 -21.63 9.45 2.42
N GLN A 23 -22.14 8.43 1.75
CA GLN A 23 -22.94 7.38 2.41
C GLN A 23 -22.07 6.34 3.13
N ARG A 24 -21.61 6.69 4.34
CA ARG A 24 -21.15 5.71 5.31
C ARG A 24 -22.32 4.79 5.70
N GLY A 25 -22.33 3.58 5.16
CA GLY A 25 -23.17 2.50 5.66
C GLY A 25 -22.93 2.31 7.16
N TYR A 26 -24.01 2.29 7.95
CA TYR A 26 -23.91 2.04 9.39
C TYR A 26 -23.37 0.61 9.61
N ARG A 27 -22.18 0.47 10.19
CA ARG A 27 -21.76 -0.81 10.80
C ARG A 27 -22.73 -1.11 11.94
N ILE A 28 -23.68 -2.01 11.69
CA ILE A 28 -24.49 -2.61 12.75
C ILE A 28 -23.60 -3.61 13.48
N THR A 29 -22.92 -3.14 14.51
CA THR A 29 -22.21 -4.01 15.44
C THR A 29 -23.25 -4.79 16.26
N ILE A 30 -23.35 -6.11 16.06
CA ILE A 30 -24.02 -6.97 17.04
C ILE A 30 -23.08 -7.06 18.23
N ASP A 31 -23.46 -6.39 19.31
CA ASP A 31 -22.59 -6.17 20.46
C ASP A 31 -22.54 -7.44 21.35
N MET A 32 -21.40 -8.12 21.33
CA MET A 32 -21.03 -9.09 22.37
C MET A 32 -19.69 -8.70 23.00
N ALA A 33 -19.76 -7.62 23.79
CA ALA A 33 -18.95 -7.33 24.98
C ALA A 33 -17.41 -7.27 24.81
N ALA A 34 -16.88 -6.05 24.84
CA ALA A 34 -15.46 -5.78 25.10
C ALA A 34 -15.29 -4.96 26.40
N ALA A 35 -14.22 -5.24 27.16
CA ALA A 35 -13.84 -4.56 28.39
C ALA A 35 -12.35 -4.11 28.34
N PRO A 36 -11.92 -3.12 29.16
CA PRO A 36 -10.93 -2.12 28.73
C PRO A 36 -9.44 -2.41 29.04
N MET A 37 -8.58 -1.49 28.55
CA MET A 37 -7.11 -1.55 28.50
C MET A 37 -6.40 -0.94 29.74
N LEU A 38 -5.08 -1.17 29.84
CA LEU A 38 -4.12 -0.44 30.70
C LEU A 38 -2.77 -0.23 29.96
N GLU A 39 -1.90 0.67 30.47
CA GLU A 39 -0.86 1.39 29.69
C GLU A 39 0.63 1.07 30.02
N LYS A 40 1.48 1.20 28.97
CA LYS A 40 2.92 1.62 28.88
C LYS A 40 4.07 1.09 29.78
N ALA A 41 5.11 0.55 29.09
CA ALA A 41 6.58 0.76 29.27
C ALA A 41 7.35 0.20 28.03
N GLY A 42 8.61 0.50 27.68
CA GLY A 42 9.51 1.62 28.11
C GLY A 42 11.02 1.43 27.82
N ALA A 43 11.53 1.82 26.63
CA ALA A 43 12.96 1.85 26.19
C ALA A 43 13.70 0.46 26.11
N GLN A 44 14.89 0.26 25.51
CA GLN A 44 15.86 1.11 24.78
C GLN A 44 16.69 0.25 23.77
N SER A 45 17.35 0.87 22.78
CA SER A 45 18.15 0.19 21.73
C SER A 45 19.53 -0.29 22.18
N ALA A 46 20.08 -1.31 21.50
CA ALA A 46 21.51 -1.62 21.48
C ALA A 46 21.94 -2.10 20.08
N SER A 47 23.04 -1.53 19.58
CA SER A 47 23.73 -1.90 18.34
C SER A 47 24.88 -2.86 18.62
N GLU A 48 25.22 -3.76 17.69
CA GLU A 48 26.63 -4.16 17.53
C GLU A 48 26.96 -4.73 16.14
N SER A 49 28.25 -4.68 15.81
CA SER A 49 28.85 -4.75 14.47
C SER A 49 29.46 -6.12 14.12
N VAL A 50 29.54 -6.46 12.83
CA VAL A 50 30.43 -7.52 12.32
C VAL A 50 31.15 -7.06 11.04
N ASN A 51 32.45 -7.34 10.94
CA ASN A 51 33.35 -6.92 9.86
C ASN A 51 33.39 -7.91 8.68
N GLY A 52 33.20 -7.38 7.46
CA GLY A 52 34.07 -7.50 6.28
C GLY A 52 34.38 -8.87 5.63
N ALA A 53 34.17 -8.97 4.31
CA ALA A 53 35.24 -9.21 3.32
C ALA A 53 34.77 -9.18 1.84
N ALA A 54 35.61 -8.58 0.99
CA ALA A 54 35.82 -8.82 -0.47
C ALA A 54 34.67 -8.63 -1.48
N ASP A 55 33.42 -8.94 -1.16
CA ASP A 55 32.25 -8.52 -1.94
C ASP A 55 31.59 -7.33 -1.24
N PHE A 56 31.18 -6.31 -2.01
CA PHE A 56 30.44 -5.19 -1.45
C PHE A 56 28.94 -5.50 -1.45
N SER A 57 28.23 -5.14 -0.38
CA SER A 57 26.79 -5.34 -0.30
C SER A 57 26.08 -4.40 -1.26
N THR A 58 25.44 -4.95 -2.30
CA THR A 58 24.33 -4.27 -2.98
C THR A 58 23.16 -4.13 -2.00
N THR A 59 22.32 -3.12 -2.18
CA THR A 59 21.07 -2.99 -1.42
C THR A 59 20.12 -4.17 -1.69
N ASN A 60 19.13 -4.36 -0.81
CA ASN A 60 18.16 -5.46 -0.87
C ASN A 60 17.10 -5.25 -1.99
N ILE A 61 17.56 -5.22 -3.24
CA ILE A 61 16.71 -4.97 -4.41
C ILE A 61 15.64 -6.06 -4.56
N GLN A 62 14.41 -5.66 -4.88
CA GLN A 62 13.32 -6.59 -5.15
C GLN A 62 13.46 -7.26 -6.52
N VAL A 63 13.92 -6.50 -7.53
CA VAL A 63 14.03 -6.94 -8.93
C VAL A 63 15.41 -6.60 -9.49
N ALA A 64 16.08 -7.59 -10.07
CA ALA A 64 17.40 -7.38 -10.70
C ALA A 64 17.32 -6.34 -11.83
N GLY A 65 18.21 -5.34 -11.80
CA GLY A 65 18.25 -4.24 -12.77
C GLY A 65 17.26 -3.10 -12.50
N VAL A 66 16.54 -3.15 -11.39
CA VAL A 66 15.76 -2.03 -10.84
C VAL A 66 16.39 -1.66 -9.50
N ASP A 67 17.10 -0.53 -9.44
CA ASP A 67 17.68 -0.06 -8.19
C ASP A 67 16.63 0.69 -7.35
N GLU A 68 16.72 0.54 -6.04
CA GLU A 68 15.85 1.16 -5.03
C GLU A 68 16.69 2.18 -4.26
N ALA A 69 16.16 3.38 -4.02
CA ALA A 69 16.91 4.41 -3.31
C ALA A 69 17.13 3.99 -1.84
N ASP A 70 18.20 4.45 -1.21
CA ASP A 70 18.53 4.12 0.18
C ASP A 70 19.31 5.29 0.82
N ILE A 71 19.39 5.36 2.14
CA ILE A 71 20.22 6.34 2.86
C ILE A 71 21.71 6.01 2.81
N VAL A 72 22.08 4.76 2.48
CA VAL A 72 23.48 4.36 2.30
C VAL A 72 23.67 3.61 0.98
N LYS A 73 24.59 4.10 0.16
CA LYS A 73 25.04 3.46 -1.09
C LYS A 73 26.55 3.27 -1.06
N ASN A 74 27.06 2.37 -1.90
CA ASN A 74 28.50 2.16 -2.05
C ASN A 74 28.83 1.65 -3.47
N ASP A 75 30.06 1.87 -3.92
CA ASP A 75 30.57 1.44 -5.23
C ASP A 75 31.77 0.48 -5.13
N GLY A 76 31.89 -0.21 -3.98
CA GLY A 76 33.00 -1.12 -3.67
C GLY A 76 34.25 -0.45 -3.10
N ARG A 77 34.44 0.86 -3.28
CA ARG A 77 35.51 1.63 -2.61
C ARG A 77 34.98 2.75 -1.74
N TYR A 78 34.00 3.49 -2.24
CA TYR A 78 33.43 4.65 -1.57
C TYR A 78 32.09 4.30 -0.93
N ILE A 79 31.85 4.85 0.27
CA ILE A 79 30.55 4.83 0.93
C ILE A 79 29.95 6.23 0.82
N TYR A 80 28.69 6.28 0.42
CA TYR A 80 27.88 7.47 0.32
C TYR A 80 26.77 7.33 1.37
N GLN A 81 26.76 8.23 2.35
CA GLN A 81 25.81 8.19 3.45
C GLN A 81 25.05 9.50 3.53
N LEU A 82 23.73 9.44 3.43
CA LEU A 82 22.82 10.51 3.78
C LEU A 82 22.51 10.44 5.28
N ALA A 83 22.71 11.55 6.00
CA ALA A 83 22.36 11.68 7.41
C ALA A 83 21.74 13.07 7.65
N GLY A 84 20.43 13.10 7.92
CA GLY A 84 19.65 14.33 7.79
C GLY A 84 19.79 14.85 6.35
N ASN A 85 20.06 16.15 6.20
CA ASN A 85 20.27 16.77 4.89
C ASN A 85 21.72 16.76 4.40
N THR A 86 22.62 15.97 5.00
CA THR A 86 24.03 15.94 4.61
C THR A 86 24.39 14.61 3.97
N VAL A 87 24.83 14.62 2.70
CA VAL A 87 25.49 13.47 2.08
C VAL A 87 26.99 13.54 2.37
N SER A 88 27.52 12.53 3.04
CA SER A 88 28.96 12.35 3.26
C SER A 88 29.51 11.32 2.29
N ILE A 89 30.62 11.65 1.61
CA ILE A 89 31.35 10.72 0.74
C ILE A 89 32.64 10.30 1.44
N VAL A 90 32.82 9.00 1.63
CA VAL A 90 33.93 8.40 2.38
C VAL A 90 34.71 7.47 1.46
N ASP A 91 36.02 7.67 1.32
CA ASP A 91 36.92 6.63 0.80
C ASP A 91 37.04 5.58 1.89
N ALA A 92 36.42 4.42 1.69
CA ALA A 92 36.19 3.43 2.74
C ALA A 92 37.09 2.19 2.61
N TYR A 93 37.88 2.10 1.53
CA TYR A 93 38.73 0.95 1.26
C TYR A 93 40.18 1.33 0.88
N PRO A 94 41.20 0.75 1.54
CA PRO A 94 41.11 -0.18 2.66
C PRO A 94 40.67 0.52 3.97
N ALA A 95 39.99 -0.23 4.84
CA ALA A 95 39.28 0.31 6.00
C ALA A 95 40.21 1.02 7.01
N GLU A 96 41.47 0.59 7.11
CA GLU A 96 42.50 1.20 7.96
C GLU A 96 42.90 2.61 7.50
N SER A 97 42.61 2.96 6.24
CA SER A 97 42.84 4.29 5.65
C SER A 97 41.55 5.05 5.37
N ALA A 98 40.42 4.59 5.91
CA ALA A 98 39.13 5.19 5.61
C ALA A 98 39.09 6.69 5.97
N LYS A 99 38.71 7.54 5.01
CA LYS A 99 38.68 9.00 5.19
C LYS A 99 37.43 9.62 4.57
N LEU A 100 36.87 10.61 5.26
CA LEU A 100 35.89 11.53 4.69
C LEU A 100 36.55 12.35 3.58
N LEU A 101 35.91 12.42 2.41
CA LEU A 101 36.36 13.19 1.26
C LEU A 101 35.63 14.52 1.17
N SER A 102 34.30 14.47 1.21
CA SER A 102 33.44 15.63 1.05
C SER A 102 32.13 15.46 1.82
N GLN A 103 31.47 16.59 2.07
CA GLN A 103 30.11 16.65 2.58
C GLN A 103 29.31 17.62 1.72
N ILE A 104 28.10 17.23 1.34
CA ILE A 104 27.18 18.02 0.53
C ILE A 104 25.95 18.30 1.41
N GLU A 105 25.68 19.58 1.67
CA GLU A 105 24.43 20.01 2.29
C GLU A 105 23.35 20.11 1.20
N ILE A 106 22.22 19.46 1.44
CA ILE A 106 21.10 19.34 0.51
C ILE A 106 19.96 20.25 0.97
N GLU A 107 19.36 20.97 0.05
CA GLU A 107 18.23 21.86 0.35
C GLU A 107 16.92 21.06 0.48
N GLY A 108 16.23 21.20 1.63
CA GLY A 108 14.91 20.59 1.86
C GLY A 108 14.90 19.59 3.02
N ASP A 109 14.30 18.44 2.78
CA ASP A 109 14.28 17.23 3.60
C ASP A 109 14.72 16.08 2.69
N ALA A 110 16.03 15.81 2.65
CA ALA A 110 16.59 14.75 1.85
C ALA A 110 16.33 13.39 2.52
N GLN A 111 15.82 12.43 1.75
CA GLN A 111 15.34 11.15 2.27
C GLN A 111 16.17 9.96 1.78
N GLU A 112 16.56 9.94 0.51
CA GLU A 112 17.22 8.77 -0.10
C GLU A 112 18.20 9.16 -1.22
N ILE A 113 19.13 8.27 -1.56
CA ILE A 113 20.14 8.48 -2.61
C ILE A 113 20.26 7.31 -3.60
N PHE A 114 20.67 7.63 -4.83
CA PHE A 114 21.20 6.68 -5.81
C PHE A 114 22.66 7.01 -6.16
N ILE A 115 23.41 5.98 -6.58
CA ILE A 115 24.73 6.13 -7.20
C ILE A 115 24.69 5.46 -8.57
N ASN A 116 24.99 6.22 -9.62
CA ASN A 116 25.03 5.72 -11.00
C ASN A 116 26.29 6.24 -11.70
N ARG A 117 27.33 5.40 -11.76
CA ARG A 117 28.66 5.77 -12.27
C ARG A 117 29.21 7.00 -11.53
N GLU A 118 29.39 8.11 -12.22
CA GLU A 118 29.89 9.40 -11.68
C GLU A 118 28.74 10.35 -11.31
N ARG A 119 27.56 9.81 -10.99
CA ARG A 119 26.39 10.57 -10.54
C ARG A 119 25.95 10.12 -9.16
N LEU A 120 25.85 11.09 -8.25
CA LEU A 120 25.08 11.00 -7.03
C LEU A 120 23.73 11.67 -7.29
N ILE A 121 22.63 10.95 -7.05
CA ILE A 121 21.29 11.51 -7.11
C ILE A 121 20.75 11.53 -5.69
N VAL A 122 20.21 12.68 -5.26
CA VAL A 122 19.58 12.85 -3.96
C VAL A 122 18.10 13.18 -4.15
N LEU A 123 17.25 12.54 -3.35
CA LEU A 123 15.80 12.58 -3.46
C LEU A 123 15.19 12.97 -2.11
N GLY A 124 14.05 13.66 -2.13
CA GLY A 124 13.33 14.01 -0.92
C GLY A 124 12.27 15.08 -1.16
N ASN A 125 11.98 15.88 -0.14
CA ASN A 125 11.02 16.99 -0.21
C ASN A 125 11.74 18.33 -0.16
N LYS A 126 11.16 19.36 -0.77
CA LYS A 126 11.57 20.76 -0.62
C LYS A 126 10.34 21.60 -0.28
N TYR A 127 10.52 22.57 0.61
CA TYR A 127 9.47 23.49 1.05
C TYR A 127 9.77 24.90 0.54
N ASP A 128 8.81 25.51 -0.15
CA ASP A 128 8.85 26.95 -0.43
C ASP A 128 8.20 27.72 0.73
N GLU A 129 9.06 28.30 1.57
CA GLU A 129 8.67 29.16 2.70
C GLU A 129 8.24 30.58 2.27
N THR A 130 8.45 30.97 1.00
CA THR A 130 8.21 32.35 0.54
C THR A 130 6.72 32.66 0.28
N LEU A 131 5.88 31.62 0.26
CA LEU A 131 4.42 31.73 0.13
C LEU A 131 3.73 32.14 1.45
N GLU A 132 4.14 33.27 2.04
CA GLU A 132 3.32 34.03 3.00
C GLU A 132 2.12 34.69 2.29
N LYS A 133 1.20 33.89 1.74
CA LYS A 133 -0.08 34.41 1.25
C LYS A 133 -0.94 34.83 2.43
N ARG A 134 -0.88 36.13 2.74
CA ARG A 134 -1.81 36.82 3.64
C ARG A 134 -3.24 36.60 3.13
N LEU A 135 -3.96 35.67 3.74
CA LEU A 135 -5.38 35.44 3.46
C LEU A 135 -6.18 36.71 3.77
N PRO A 136 -6.90 37.29 2.79
CA PRO A 136 -7.90 38.31 3.09
C PRO A 136 -9.06 37.61 3.81
N SER A 137 -9.32 37.95 5.07
CA SER A 137 -10.53 37.48 5.76
C SER A 137 -11.76 37.99 5.00
N PRO A 138 -12.70 37.13 4.58
CA PRO A 138 -13.87 37.55 3.78
C PRO A 138 -14.91 38.38 4.57
N THR A 139 -14.64 38.70 5.84
CA THR A 139 -15.42 39.67 6.64
C THR A 139 -14.51 40.52 7.51
N ALA A 140 -14.01 41.64 6.97
CA ALA A 140 -13.37 42.71 7.75
C ALA A 140 -14.40 43.74 8.23
N SER A 141 -15.28 43.31 9.12
CA SER A 141 -15.81 44.19 10.16
C SER A 141 -15.34 43.59 11.49
N GLU A 142 -14.68 44.42 12.31
CA GLU A 142 -14.14 44.08 13.64
C GLU A 142 -12.85 43.23 13.68
N LEU A 143 -11.71 43.94 13.63
CA LEU A 143 -10.56 43.78 14.55
C LEU A 143 -10.09 42.35 14.94
N VAL A 144 -9.92 41.46 13.97
CA VAL A 144 -9.06 40.26 14.13
C VAL A 144 -7.91 40.38 13.15
N GLU A 145 -6.67 40.40 13.65
CA GLU A 145 -5.49 40.32 12.78
C GLU A 145 -5.53 38.99 12.01
N PRO A 146 -5.38 39.00 10.67
CA PRO A 146 -5.40 37.77 9.89
C PRO A 146 -4.22 36.89 10.29
N TYR A 147 -4.51 35.74 10.89
CA TYR A 147 -3.51 34.78 11.30
C TYR A 147 -2.72 34.32 10.05
N PRO A 148 -1.40 34.50 9.99
CA PRO A 148 -0.61 34.09 8.83
C PRO A 148 -0.54 32.56 8.78
N GLY A 149 -1.47 31.96 8.04
CA GLY A 149 -1.39 30.55 7.67
C GLY A 149 -0.19 30.36 6.75
N ARG A 150 0.94 29.89 7.29
CA ARG A 150 2.06 29.41 6.48
C ARG A 150 1.57 28.23 5.63
N MET A 151 1.44 28.44 4.33
CA MET A 151 1.06 27.40 3.39
C MET A 151 2.30 27.05 2.56
N ASN A 152 3.24 26.35 3.20
CA ASN A 152 4.44 25.85 2.54
C ASN A 152 4.01 25.01 1.33
N ARG A 153 4.48 25.37 0.13
CA ARG A 153 4.31 24.51 -1.03
C ARG A 153 5.42 23.46 -0.97
N GLU A 154 5.01 22.22 -0.76
CA GLU A 154 5.86 21.04 -0.77
C GLU A 154 6.04 20.55 -2.21
N TYR A 155 7.28 20.20 -2.54
CA TYR A 155 7.69 19.64 -3.82
C TYR A 155 8.54 18.39 -3.59
N ALA A 156 8.28 17.32 -4.33
CA ALA A 156 9.23 16.22 -4.44
C ALA A 156 10.43 16.70 -5.26
N SER A 157 11.63 16.55 -4.71
CA SER A 157 12.87 17.09 -5.28
C SER A 157 13.84 15.98 -5.67
N LEU A 158 14.60 16.25 -6.74
CA LEU A 158 15.66 15.40 -7.25
C LEU A 158 16.86 16.30 -7.58
N PHE A 159 18.02 16.03 -6.99
CA PHE A 159 19.27 16.73 -7.25
C PHE A 159 20.29 15.77 -7.86
N ILE A 160 20.92 16.14 -8.97
CA ILE A 160 21.95 15.34 -9.65
C ILE A 160 23.30 16.03 -9.48
N TYR A 161 24.26 15.35 -8.86
CA TYR A 161 25.64 15.81 -8.67
C TYR A 161 26.61 15.00 -9.52
N ASN A 162 27.59 15.67 -10.13
CA ASN A 162 28.82 15.02 -10.60
C ASN A 162 29.67 14.63 -9.39
N ILE A 163 30.18 13.39 -9.38
CA ILE A 163 31.10 12.84 -8.37
C ILE A 163 32.32 12.15 -9.01
N GLU A 164 32.69 12.56 -10.24
CA GLU A 164 33.98 12.18 -10.85
C GLU A 164 35.14 12.54 -9.90
N ASP A 165 35.22 13.81 -9.48
CA ASP A 165 35.98 14.22 -8.30
C ASP A 165 35.09 14.10 -7.04
N ARG A 166 35.45 13.17 -6.16
CA ARG A 166 34.72 12.90 -4.91
C ARG A 166 35.11 13.83 -3.75
N GLU A 167 36.23 14.56 -3.87
CA GLU A 167 36.61 15.62 -2.94
C GLU A 167 35.91 16.95 -3.28
N ALA A 168 35.46 17.14 -4.54
CA ALA A 168 34.71 18.32 -4.98
C ALA A 168 33.44 18.01 -5.83
N PRO A 169 32.39 17.40 -5.25
CA PRO A 169 31.12 17.18 -5.95
C PRO A 169 30.46 18.48 -6.44
N ALA A 170 29.86 18.46 -7.64
CA ALA A 170 29.23 19.62 -8.25
C ALA A 170 27.78 19.33 -8.67
N LEU A 171 26.84 20.18 -8.26
CA LEU A 171 25.44 20.08 -8.69
C LEU A 171 25.35 20.34 -10.20
N LEU A 172 24.74 19.41 -10.94
CA LEU A 172 24.53 19.49 -12.39
C LEU A 172 23.11 19.92 -12.75
N ARG A 173 22.10 19.40 -12.03
CA ARG A 173 20.68 19.64 -12.31
C ARG A 173 19.86 19.46 -11.05
N SER A 174 18.78 20.22 -10.90
CA SER A 174 17.70 19.91 -9.97
C SER A 174 16.36 19.85 -10.69
N VAL A 175 15.46 18.99 -10.22
CA VAL A 175 14.09 18.81 -10.71
C VAL A 175 13.14 18.84 -9.51
N ALA A 176 12.01 19.51 -9.64
CA ALA A 176 10.97 19.64 -8.62
C ALA A 176 9.59 19.29 -9.21
N LEU A 177 8.85 18.43 -8.54
CA LEU A 177 7.46 18.07 -8.86
C LEU A 177 6.56 18.61 -7.75
N ASP A 178 5.40 19.18 -8.08
CA ASP A 178 4.38 19.48 -7.07
C ASP A 178 3.94 18.24 -6.27
N GLY A 179 3.79 18.41 -4.95
CA GLY A 179 3.39 17.35 -4.01
C GLY A 179 4.55 16.86 -3.15
N TYR A 180 4.34 15.79 -2.40
CA TYR A 180 5.38 15.15 -1.59
C TYR A 180 5.98 13.95 -2.31
N TYR A 181 7.28 13.72 -2.11
CA TYR A 181 7.99 12.53 -2.56
C TYR A 181 7.35 11.28 -1.95
N PHE A 182 7.02 10.31 -2.80
CA PHE A 182 6.40 9.06 -2.38
C PHE A 182 7.38 7.89 -2.44
N ASP A 183 8.02 7.70 -3.60
CA ASP A 183 8.98 6.64 -3.85
C ASP A 183 9.72 6.90 -5.18
N SER A 184 10.81 6.18 -5.46
CA SER A 184 11.51 6.22 -6.75
C SER A 184 12.25 4.93 -7.11
N ARG A 185 12.46 4.68 -8.40
CA ARG A 185 13.32 3.58 -8.87
C ARG A 185 14.24 4.07 -9.98
N MET A 186 15.46 3.54 -10.02
CA MET A 186 16.41 3.80 -11.10
C MET A 186 16.54 2.55 -11.99
N ILE A 187 16.46 2.74 -13.31
CA ILE A 187 16.62 1.67 -14.30
C ILE A 187 17.54 2.18 -15.40
N GLY A 188 18.71 1.54 -15.55
CA GLY A 188 19.77 2.03 -16.45
C GLY A 188 20.22 3.42 -16.01
N ASP A 189 19.99 4.42 -16.87
CA ASP A 189 20.37 5.81 -16.65
C ASP A 189 19.20 6.70 -16.17
N TYR A 190 17.98 6.16 -16.14
CA TYR A 190 16.77 6.92 -15.80
C TYR A 190 16.35 6.72 -14.36
N VAL A 191 16.06 7.83 -13.66
CA VAL A 191 15.34 7.86 -12.39
C VAL A 191 13.88 8.11 -12.66
N TYR A 192 13.02 7.20 -12.20
CA TYR A 192 11.57 7.37 -12.15
C TYR A 192 11.20 7.82 -10.74
N ILE A 193 10.82 9.09 -10.60
CA ILE A 193 10.39 9.72 -9.34
C ILE A 193 8.86 9.79 -9.31
N ILE A 194 8.27 9.42 -8.17
CA ILE A 194 6.83 9.48 -7.94
C ILE A 194 6.53 10.50 -6.84
N ALA A 195 5.67 11.47 -7.15
CA ALA A 195 5.15 12.46 -6.21
C ALA A 195 3.64 12.30 -6.05
N ASN A 196 3.12 12.59 -4.85
CA ASN A 196 1.68 12.61 -4.58
C ASN A 196 1.25 13.99 -4.07
N GLU A 197 0.09 14.46 -4.53
CA GLU A 197 -0.51 15.71 -4.07
C GLU A 197 -2.02 15.52 -3.83
N TYR A 198 -2.54 16.04 -2.72
CA TYR A 198 -3.98 16.17 -2.55
C TYR A 198 -4.51 17.34 -3.39
N PRO A 199 -5.67 17.22 -4.06
CA PRO A 199 -6.29 18.33 -4.78
C PRO A 199 -6.46 19.59 -3.91
N ARG A 200 -5.70 20.65 -4.23
CA ARG A 200 -5.76 21.95 -3.55
C ARG A 200 -6.53 22.96 -4.38
N TYR A 201 -7.31 23.81 -3.71
CA TYR A 201 -8.05 24.91 -4.33
C TYR A 201 -7.52 26.26 -3.85
N TYR A 202 -7.43 27.22 -4.76
CA TYR A 202 -7.07 28.60 -4.49
C TYR A 202 -8.05 29.52 -5.24
N ASP A 203 -8.78 30.36 -4.52
CA ASP A 203 -9.86 31.22 -5.07
C ASP A 203 -10.83 30.43 -6.00
N ASP A 204 -11.31 29.28 -5.52
CA ASP A 204 -12.14 28.27 -6.22
C ASP A 204 -11.50 27.57 -7.45
N VAL A 205 -10.30 27.94 -7.86
CA VAL A 205 -9.53 27.28 -8.93
C VAL A 205 -8.70 26.13 -8.35
N ILE A 206 -8.78 24.94 -8.96
CA ILE A 206 -7.92 23.82 -8.58
C ILE A 206 -6.49 24.00 -9.10
N VAL A 207 -5.52 23.77 -8.22
CA VAL A 207 -4.10 23.69 -8.59
C VAL A 207 -3.85 22.33 -9.23
N VAL A 208 -3.21 22.32 -10.41
CA VAL A 208 -2.76 21.09 -11.08
C VAL A 208 -1.25 20.95 -10.91
N PRO A 209 -0.71 19.72 -10.76
CA PRO A 209 0.72 19.54 -10.55
C PRO A 209 1.56 20.05 -11.72
N GLU A 210 2.61 20.81 -11.42
CA GLU A 210 3.64 21.22 -12.36
C GLU A 210 4.95 20.48 -12.07
N VAL A 211 5.81 20.38 -13.09
CA VAL A 211 7.16 19.84 -12.97
C VAL A 211 8.14 20.87 -13.51
N SER A 212 9.14 21.24 -12.72
CA SER A 212 10.14 22.24 -13.08
C SER A 212 11.57 21.74 -12.90
N ASP A 213 12.54 22.37 -13.57
CA ASP A 213 13.96 22.08 -13.40
C ASP A 213 14.85 23.32 -13.35
N SER A 214 16.14 23.11 -13.03
CA SER A 214 17.16 24.16 -12.94
C SER A 214 17.42 24.90 -14.25
N GLU A 215 17.09 24.30 -15.40
CA GLU A 215 17.25 24.92 -16.72
C GLU A 215 16.08 25.85 -17.08
N GLY A 216 15.10 25.99 -16.17
CA GLY A 216 13.95 26.85 -16.34
C GLY A 216 12.80 26.21 -17.13
N ILE A 217 12.81 24.89 -17.32
CA ILE A 217 11.66 24.18 -17.84
C ILE A 217 10.53 24.26 -16.78
N ASN A 218 9.30 24.54 -17.23
CA ASN A 218 8.07 24.31 -16.46
C ASN A 218 7.10 23.53 -17.37
N LEU A 219 6.89 22.26 -17.02
CA LEU A 219 5.95 21.36 -17.66
C LEU A 219 4.64 21.37 -16.86
N LYS A 220 3.53 21.39 -17.59
CA LYS A 220 2.18 21.18 -17.05
C LYS A 220 1.65 19.89 -17.67
N PRO A 221 1.88 18.72 -17.04
CA PRO A 221 1.55 17.45 -17.67
C PRO A 221 0.04 17.27 -17.83
N ASP A 222 -0.33 16.44 -18.80
CA ASP A 222 -1.71 16.00 -18.96
C ASP A 222 -2.18 15.24 -17.71
N VAL A 223 -3.34 15.63 -17.18
CA VAL A 223 -4.00 14.95 -16.06
C VAL A 223 -4.96 13.89 -16.60
N TYR A 224 -4.71 12.64 -16.24
CA TYR A 224 -5.53 11.48 -16.60
C TYR A 224 -6.37 11.00 -15.42
N TYR A 225 -7.53 10.40 -15.69
CA TYR A 225 -8.42 9.86 -14.65
C TYR A 225 -9.15 8.59 -15.10
N PHE A 226 -9.86 7.99 -14.15
CA PHE A 226 -10.65 6.77 -14.30
C PHE A 226 -12.08 7.07 -13.87
N ASP A 227 -13.06 6.61 -14.64
CA ASP A 227 -14.48 6.90 -14.41
C ASP A 227 -15.10 5.93 -13.40
N GLU A 228 -14.41 5.77 -12.27
CA GLU A 228 -14.79 4.92 -11.16
C GLU A 228 -14.77 5.78 -9.88
N PRO A 229 -15.88 5.88 -9.15
CA PRO A 229 -15.95 6.72 -7.96
C PRO A 229 -15.09 6.14 -6.83
N ASP A 230 -14.42 7.03 -6.10
CA ASP A 230 -13.68 6.73 -4.87
C ASP A 230 -13.97 7.78 -3.78
N TYR A 231 -13.56 7.49 -2.54
CA TYR A 231 -13.80 8.34 -1.37
C TYR A 231 -12.83 9.52 -1.27
N SER A 232 -11.60 9.34 -1.75
CA SER A 232 -10.56 10.36 -1.80
C SER A 232 -9.78 10.22 -3.10
N TYR A 233 -9.28 11.35 -3.60
CA TYR A 233 -8.40 11.37 -4.74
C TYR A 233 -7.09 12.09 -4.39
N SER A 234 -6.00 11.63 -5.00
CA SER A 234 -4.71 12.30 -5.06
C SER A 234 -4.25 12.38 -6.52
N PHE A 235 -3.58 13.47 -6.87
CA PHE A 235 -2.73 13.47 -8.05
C PHE A 235 -1.49 12.63 -7.74
N THR A 236 -1.20 11.64 -8.58
CA THR A 236 0.04 10.88 -8.56
C THR A 236 0.81 11.23 -9.82
N THR A 237 1.91 11.96 -9.65
CA THR A 237 2.81 12.38 -10.72
C THR A 237 3.94 11.37 -10.83
N ILE A 238 4.12 10.77 -12.01
CA ILE A 238 5.30 9.98 -12.33
C ILE A 238 6.13 10.81 -13.31
N ALA A 239 7.39 11.08 -12.99
CA ALA A 239 8.34 11.71 -13.89
C ALA A 239 9.59 10.85 -14.08
N SER A 240 10.21 10.94 -15.26
CA SER A 240 11.47 10.29 -15.59
C SER A 240 12.55 11.34 -15.88
N VAL A 241 13.72 11.17 -15.29
CA VAL A 241 14.87 12.06 -15.47
C VAL A 241 16.09 11.21 -15.86
N ASN A 242 16.77 11.57 -16.96
CA ASN A 242 18.05 10.96 -17.30
C ASN A 242 19.13 11.50 -16.34
N ALA A 243 19.70 10.64 -15.49
CA ALA A 243 20.73 11.03 -14.53
C ALA A 243 22.05 11.48 -15.19
N GLN A 244 22.25 11.13 -16.47
CA GLN A 244 23.48 11.38 -17.21
C GLN A 244 23.43 12.61 -18.11
N SER A 245 22.25 13.22 -18.31
CA SER A 245 22.03 14.35 -19.22
C SER A 245 21.36 15.54 -18.53
N THR A 246 21.95 16.71 -18.66
CA THR A 246 21.35 17.99 -18.25
C THR A 246 20.39 18.56 -19.29
N GLU A 247 20.51 18.14 -20.55
CA GLU A 247 19.73 18.67 -21.68
C GLU A 247 18.47 17.84 -21.99
N ASP A 248 18.43 16.57 -21.60
CA ASP A 248 17.28 15.69 -21.87
C ASP A 248 16.02 16.24 -21.19
N PRO A 249 14.87 16.33 -21.91
CA PRO A 249 13.63 16.80 -21.31
C PRO A 249 13.12 15.79 -20.27
N VAL A 250 12.56 16.32 -19.18
CA VAL A 250 11.82 15.51 -18.22
C VAL A 250 10.51 15.05 -18.89
N GLU A 251 10.23 13.74 -18.92
CA GLU A 251 8.89 13.25 -19.24
C GLU A 251 8.09 13.09 -17.94
N ALA A 252 6.83 13.53 -17.93
CA ALA A 252 5.94 13.40 -16.77
C ALA A 252 4.51 13.08 -17.18
N LYS A 253 3.80 12.32 -16.32
CA LYS A 253 2.37 12.01 -16.43
C LYS A 253 1.71 12.20 -15.06
N VAL A 254 0.53 12.81 -15.02
CA VAL A 254 -0.26 12.97 -13.79
C VAL A 254 -1.50 12.08 -13.88
N TYR A 255 -1.72 11.25 -12.86
CA TYR A 255 -2.90 10.41 -12.73
C TYR A 255 -3.70 10.82 -11.49
N LEU A 256 -4.97 11.17 -11.66
CA LEU A 256 -5.91 11.35 -10.55
C LEU A 256 -6.40 9.96 -10.12
N LEU A 257 -5.84 9.46 -9.02
CA LEU A 257 -6.05 8.12 -8.47
C LEU A 257 -6.68 8.20 -7.08
N GLY A 258 -7.16 7.06 -6.57
CA GLY A 258 -7.35 6.91 -5.12
C GLY A 258 -5.99 7.00 -4.41
N SER A 259 -6.01 7.32 -3.11
CA SER A 259 -4.78 7.58 -2.33
C SER A 259 -3.82 6.38 -2.39
N ALA A 260 -2.71 6.54 -3.12
CA ALA A 260 -1.73 5.48 -3.40
C ALA A 260 -1.15 4.91 -2.10
N GLN A 261 -1.08 3.57 -2.01
CA GLN A 261 -0.63 2.86 -0.81
C GLN A 261 0.67 2.08 -1.02
N ASN A 262 0.83 1.42 -2.16
CA ASN A 262 2.04 0.65 -2.46
C ASN A 262 2.40 0.75 -3.95
N MET A 263 3.71 0.73 -4.22
CA MET A 263 4.27 0.58 -5.55
C MET A 263 4.97 -0.80 -5.68
N PHE A 264 5.04 -1.32 -6.90
CA PHE A 264 5.98 -2.36 -7.31
C PHE A 264 6.54 -1.99 -8.69
N VAL A 265 7.80 -2.27 -8.95
CA VAL A 265 8.44 -1.93 -10.24
C VAL A 265 9.21 -3.14 -10.77
N SER A 266 8.93 -3.49 -12.03
CA SER A 266 9.75 -4.40 -12.82
C SER A 266 10.62 -3.61 -13.80
N GLN A 267 11.55 -4.26 -14.49
CA GLN A 267 12.40 -3.64 -15.51
C GLN A 267 11.65 -2.88 -16.62
N LYS A 268 10.32 -3.09 -16.77
CA LYS A 268 9.51 -2.53 -17.86
C LYS A 268 8.21 -1.88 -17.41
N ASN A 269 7.84 -1.97 -16.13
CA ASN A 269 6.54 -1.52 -15.67
C ASN A 269 6.58 -1.02 -14.22
N VAL A 270 5.94 0.13 -13.97
CA VAL A 270 5.51 0.57 -12.64
C VAL A 270 4.09 0.09 -12.41
N TYR A 271 3.86 -0.48 -11.23
CA TYR A 271 2.56 -0.88 -10.73
C TYR A 271 2.20 -0.04 -9.50
N ILE A 272 1.12 0.72 -9.58
CA ILE A 272 0.61 1.55 -8.48
C ILE A 272 -0.67 0.92 -7.94
N THR A 273 -0.78 0.83 -6.63
CA THR A 273 -1.93 0.23 -5.95
C THR A 273 -2.52 1.11 -4.87
N TYR A 274 -3.84 1.06 -4.73
CA TYR A 274 -4.59 1.69 -3.64
C TYR A 274 -5.78 0.84 -3.22
N GLN A 275 -6.19 0.95 -1.96
CA GLN A 275 -7.38 0.27 -1.46
C GLN A 275 -8.63 1.08 -1.80
N ARG A 276 -9.64 0.42 -2.38
CA ARG A 276 -11.00 0.94 -2.54
C ARG A 276 -11.99 0.09 -1.76
N MET A 277 -12.86 0.74 -1.01
CA MET A 277 -14.04 0.09 -0.44
C MET A 277 -15.20 0.29 -1.42
N MET A 278 -15.93 -0.76 -1.78
CA MET A 278 -17.18 -0.64 -2.52
C MET A 278 -18.33 -0.40 -1.53
N PRO A 279 -19.37 0.39 -1.88
CA PRO A 279 -20.56 0.54 -1.07
C PRO A 279 -21.18 -0.81 -0.69
N GLU A 280 -21.57 -0.98 0.58
CA GLU A 280 -22.20 -2.23 1.03
C GLU A 280 -23.62 -2.38 0.45
N PRO A 281 -23.94 -3.46 -0.28
CA PRO A 281 -25.31 -3.96 -0.33
C PRO A 281 -25.69 -4.49 1.05
N VAL A 282 -26.94 -4.28 1.47
CA VAL A 282 -27.43 -4.56 2.83
C VAL A 282 -27.11 -6.00 3.27
N LEU A 283 -26.05 -6.16 4.07
CA LEU A 283 -25.59 -7.46 4.55
C LEU A 283 -26.68 -8.17 5.36
N TYR A 284 -27.50 -7.42 6.09
CA TYR A 284 -28.63 -7.92 6.88
C TYR A 284 -29.68 -8.67 6.03
N GLU A 285 -30.10 -8.11 4.90
CA GLU A 285 -31.09 -8.73 4.01
C GLU A 285 -30.55 -10.05 3.44
N ARG A 286 -29.30 -10.03 2.95
CA ARG A 286 -28.60 -11.23 2.45
C ARG A 286 -28.38 -12.27 3.54
N ALA A 287 -28.02 -11.85 4.75
CA ALA A 287 -27.83 -12.74 5.89
C ALA A 287 -29.13 -13.49 6.18
N PHE A 288 -30.26 -12.80 6.21
CA PHE A 288 -31.53 -13.47 6.42
C PHE A 288 -31.79 -14.57 5.37
N ASP A 289 -31.72 -14.25 4.08
CA ASP A 289 -32.11 -15.19 3.01
C ASP A 289 -31.09 -16.34 2.80
N THR A 290 -29.80 -16.09 3.01
CA THR A 290 -28.75 -17.09 2.74
C THR A 290 -28.32 -17.90 3.97
N VAL A 291 -28.43 -17.31 5.17
CA VAL A 291 -28.03 -17.92 6.45
C VAL A 291 -29.22 -18.53 7.17
N LEU A 292 -30.23 -17.72 7.51
CA LEU A 292 -31.30 -18.12 8.43
C LEU A 292 -32.45 -18.85 7.73
N GLN A 293 -32.94 -18.32 6.61
CA GLN A 293 -34.09 -18.88 5.90
C GLN A 293 -33.94 -20.38 5.55
N PRO A 294 -32.77 -20.89 5.11
CA PRO A 294 -32.60 -22.31 4.79
C PRO A 294 -32.36 -23.21 6.01
N LEU A 295 -32.31 -22.65 7.22
CA LEU A 295 -32.11 -23.38 8.48
C LEU A 295 -33.38 -23.43 9.35
N VAL A 296 -34.38 -22.59 9.08
CA VAL A 296 -35.67 -22.60 9.80
C VAL A 296 -36.71 -23.47 9.09
N PRO A 297 -37.71 -24.01 9.81
CA PRO A 297 -38.81 -24.77 9.22
C PRO A 297 -39.62 -23.95 8.21
N ILE A 298 -40.28 -24.66 7.27
CA ILE A 298 -41.09 -24.06 6.19
C ILE A 298 -42.13 -23.06 6.73
N TYR A 299 -42.76 -23.35 7.88
CA TYR A 299 -43.76 -22.44 8.46
C TYR A 299 -43.14 -21.12 8.96
N VAL A 300 -41.94 -21.16 9.53
CA VAL A 300 -41.20 -19.97 9.97
C VAL A 300 -40.76 -19.14 8.76
N SER A 301 -40.22 -19.79 7.73
CA SER A 301 -39.86 -19.08 6.48
C SER A 301 -41.09 -18.47 5.81
N ALA A 302 -42.24 -19.14 5.82
CA ALA A 302 -43.47 -18.62 5.21
C ALA A 302 -44.03 -17.41 5.97
N GLU A 303 -43.96 -17.40 7.31
CA GLU A 303 -44.34 -16.23 8.11
C GLU A 303 -43.40 -15.04 7.85
N ILE A 304 -42.11 -15.28 7.72
CA ILE A 304 -41.12 -14.22 7.45
C ILE A 304 -41.26 -13.64 6.04
N ASN A 305 -41.48 -14.47 5.01
CA ASN A 305 -41.72 -13.98 3.65
C ASN A 305 -42.95 -13.05 3.61
N ARG A 306 -44.05 -13.40 4.30
CA ARG A 306 -45.23 -12.51 4.43
C ARG A 306 -44.92 -11.17 5.10
N ILE A 307 -43.92 -11.11 5.98
CA ILE A 307 -43.48 -9.84 6.58
C ILE A 307 -42.63 -9.05 5.57
N LYS A 308 -41.72 -9.69 4.84
CA LYS A 308 -40.93 -9.06 3.76
C LYS A 308 -41.81 -8.46 2.67
N ASP A 309 -42.82 -9.20 2.23
CA ASP A 309 -43.76 -8.86 1.15
C ASP A 309 -44.84 -7.84 1.56
N SER A 310 -44.78 -7.29 2.78
CA SER A 310 -45.76 -6.32 3.29
C SER A 310 -45.35 -4.86 3.04
N ASP A 311 -46.33 -3.95 3.03
CA ASP A 311 -46.12 -2.49 2.85
C ASP A 311 -45.55 -1.79 4.11
N LEU A 312 -45.01 -2.53 5.06
CA LEU A 312 -44.41 -1.98 6.28
C LEU A 312 -43.09 -1.27 6.00
N ALA A 313 -42.72 -0.31 6.84
CA ALA A 313 -41.37 0.24 6.83
C ALA A 313 -40.32 -0.83 7.19
N GLU A 314 -39.14 -0.80 6.56
CA GLU A 314 -38.11 -1.84 6.73
C GLU A 314 -37.69 -2.06 8.19
N ALA A 315 -37.56 -0.99 8.99
CA ALA A 315 -37.27 -1.10 10.42
C ALA A 315 -38.39 -1.81 11.23
N GLU A 316 -39.63 -1.81 10.75
CA GLU A 316 -40.74 -2.56 11.36
C GLU A 316 -40.79 -4.01 10.85
N LYS A 317 -40.49 -4.25 9.57
CA LYS A 317 -40.28 -5.61 9.04
C LYS A 317 -39.20 -6.33 9.82
N GLN A 318 -38.03 -5.70 9.98
CA GLN A 318 -36.91 -6.17 10.80
C GLN A 318 -37.38 -6.63 12.19
N ARG A 319 -38.01 -5.75 12.97
CA ARG A 319 -38.48 -6.07 14.34
C ARG A 319 -39.49 -7.22 14.39
N LYS A 320 -40.32 -7.39 13.35
CA LYS A 320 -41.28 -8.50 13.26
C LYS A 320 -40.57 -9.80 12.90
N ILE A 321 -39.61 -9.78 11.98
CA ILE A 321 -38.78 -10.94 11.62
C ILE A 321 -37.95 -11.40 12.83
N GLU A 322 -37.27 -10.49 13.52
CA GLU A 322 -36.50 -10.78 14.75
C GLU A 322 -37.37 -11.44 15.82
N ARG A 323 -38.63 -11.02 15.97
CA ARG A 323 -39.59 -11.64 16.90
C ARG A 323 -40.03 -13.05 16.48
N VAL A 324 -40.23 -13.29 15.18
CA VAL A 324 -40.59 -14.62 14.66
C VAL A 324 -39.41 -15.59 14.82
N VAL A 325 -38.19 -15.14 14.50
CA VAL A 325 -36.96 -15.91 14.71
C VAL A 325 -36.72 -16.16 16.21
N GLY A 326 -36.82 -15.15 17.07
CA GLY A 326 -36.64 -15.28 18.51
C GLY A 326 -37.58 -16.32 19.13
N LYS A 327 -38.88 -16.25 18.82
CA LYS A 327 -39.86 -17.26 19.26
C LYS A 327 -39.53 -18.68 18.81
N TYR A 328 -38.95 -18.85 17.62
CA TYR A 328 -38.50 -20.16 17.15
C TYR A 328 -37.29 -20.65 17.97
N PHE A 329 -36.29 -19.80 18.21
CA PHE A 329 -35.12 -20.11 19.04
C PHE A 329 -35.47 -20.41 20.51
N ASP A 330 -36.45 -19.70 21.07
CA ASP A 330 -36.98 -19.94 22.43
C ASP A 330 -37.65 -21.32 22.56
N ALA A 331 -38.26 -21.81 21.48
CA ALA A 331 -38.96 -23.09 21.43
C ALA A 331 -38.05 -24.31 21.16
N LEU A 332 -36.77 -24.10 20.86
CA LEU A 332 -35.80 -25.18 20.65
C LEU A 332 -35.30 -25.78 21.96
N THR A 333 -34.92 -27.06 21.92
CA THR A 333 -34.08 -27.66 22.97
C THR A 333 -32.70 -27.02 22.94
N ASP A 334 -31.97 -27.03 24.06
CA ASP A 334 -30.62 -26.43 24.09
C ASP A 334 -29.65 -27.07 23.08
N SER A 335 -29.81 -28.38 22.81
CA SER A 335 -29.02 -29.10 21.79
C SER A 335 -29.38 -28.67 20.36
N ASP A 336 -30.67 -28.51 20.05
CA ASP A 336 -31.11 -28.04 18.73
C ASP A 336 -30.75 -26.57 18.52
N ARG A 337 -30.83 -25.75 19.57
CA ARG A 337 -30.39 -24.35 19.56
C ARG A 337 -28.89 -24.24 19.28
N GLN A 338 -28.06 -24.95 20.04
CA GLN A 338 -26.60 -24.96 19.85
C GLN A 338 -26.23 -25.43 18.43
N ARG A 339 -26.90 -26.45 17.91
CA ARG A 339 -26.70 -26.94 16.54
C ARG A 339 -27.10 -25.90 15.48
N LEU A 340 -28.21 -25.19 15.71
CA LEU A 340 -28.68 -24.13 14.82
C LEU A 340 -27.70 -22.94 14.81
N GLU A 341 -27.18 -22.56 15.98
CA GLU A 341 -26.14 -21.53 16.16
C GLU A 341 -24.83 -21.89 15.45
N GLU A 342 -24.35 -23.14 15.57
CA GLU A 342 -23.14 -23.61 14.87
C GLU A 342 -23.33 -23.66 13.34
N LEU A 343 -24.55 -23.93 12.85
CA LEU A 343 -24.88 -23.93 11.43
C LEU A 343 -25.08 -22.53 10.85
N SER A 344 -25.74 -21.64 11.61
CA SER A 344 -25.94 -20.24 11.20
C SER A 344 -24.63 -19.47 11.25
N GLY A 345 -23.82 -19.63 12.30
CA GLY A 345 -22.49 -19.02 12.43
C GLY A 345 -21.58 -19.34 11.25
N ARG A 346 -21.41 -20.63 10.90
CA ARG A 346 -20.59 -21.04 9.74
C ARG A 346 -21.09 -20.49 8.40
N ARG A 347 -22.41 -20.34 8.24
CA ARG A 347 -23.00 -19.74 7.03
C ARG A 347 -22.82 -18.23 7.01
N PHE A 348 -22.92 -17.57 8.16
CA PHE A 348 -22.71 -16.13 8.32
C PHE A 348 -21.25 -15.76 8.04
N GLU A 349 -20.28 -16.46 8.65
CA GLU A 349 -18.85 -16.30 8.33
C GLU A 349 -18.57 -16.45 6.84
N LYS A 350 -19.18 -17.44 6.18
CA LYS A 350 -19.02 -17.64 4.73
C LYS A 350 -19.60 -16.46 3.95
N LEU A 351 -20.79 -15.98 4.31
CA LEU A 351 -21.41 -14.82 3.67
C LEU A 351 -20.56 -13.57 3.84
N GLU A 352 -20.05 -13.31 5.04
CA GLU A 352 -19.21 -12.15 5.33
C GLU A 352 -17.89 -12.19 4.58
N ARG A 353 -17.20 -13.35 4.48
CA ARG A 353 -16.00 -13.48 3.64
C ARG A 353 -16.31 -13.21 2.16
N GLU A 354 -17.40 -13.79 1.67
CA GLU A 354 -17.91 -13.53 0.31
C GLU A 354 -18.31 -12.07 0.08
N GLN A 355 -18.67 -11.34 1.14
CA GLN A 355 -19.01 -9.92 1.09
C GLN A 355 -17.74 -9.06 1.14
N SER A 356 -16.81 -9.32 2.06
CA SER A 356 -15.47 -8.70 2.11
C SER A 356 -14.72 -8.85 0.78
N LYS A 357 -14.76 -10.02 0.12
CA LYS A 357 -14.15 -10.18 -1.22
C LYS A 357 -14.77 -9.27 -2.29
N LYS A 358 -16.01 -8.80 -2.09
CA LYS A 358 -16.74 -7.92 -3.02
C LYS A 358 -16.58 -6.44 -2.65
N THR A 359 -16.51 -6.10 -1.36
CA THR A 359 -16.40 -4.72 -0.87
C THR A 359 -14.96 -4.25 -0.67
N GLU A 360 -14.07 -5.08 -0.15
CA GLU A 360 -12.66 -4.73 0.00
C GLU A 360 -11.91 -5.06 -1.30
N LYS A 361 -11.45 -4.02 -2.02
CA LYS A 361 -10.65 -4.17 -3.24
C LYS A 361 -9.30 -3.46 -3.12
N THR A 362 -8.28 -4.03 -3.75
CA THR A 362 -7.10 -3.29 -4.20
C THR A 362 -7.28 -3.00 -5.68
N VAL A 363 -7.19 -1.73 -6.08
CA VAL A 363 -7.06 -1.33 -7.48
C VAL A 363 -5.58 -1.36 -7.85
N VAL A 364 -5.29 -1.79 -9.08
CA VAL A 364 -3.93 -1.92 -9.62
C VAL A 364 -3.88 -1.19 -10.96
N HIS A 365 -2.91 -0.30 -11.14
CA HIS A 365 -2.61 0.34 -12.43
C HIS A 365 -1.24 -0.09 -12.92
N LYS A 366 -1.14 -0.48 -14.20
CA LYS A 366 0.10 -0.83 -14.89
C LYS A 366 0.51 0.29 -15.85
N ILE A 367 1.67 0.89 -15.59
CA ILE A 367 2.31 1.90 -16.43
C ILE A 367 3.59 1.27 -16.98
N ALA A 368 3.72 1.17 -18.29
CA ALA A 368 4.97 0.74 -18.91
C ALA A 368 6.01 1.86 -18.87
N ILE A 369 7.26 1.46 -18.67
CA ILE A 369 8.43 2.34 -18.67
C ILE A 369 9.54 1.72 -19.52
N ALA A 370 10.18 2.54 -20.36
CA ALA A 370 11.35 2.15 -21.17
C ALA A 370 12.10 3.40 -21.63
N ASP A 371 13.41 3.47 -21.34
CA ASP A 371 14.30 4.54 -21.82
C ASP A 371 13.71 5.96 -21.63
N GLY A 372 13.23 6.23 -20.42
CA GLY A 372 12.53 7.47 -20.05
C GLY A 372 11.02 7.47 -20.33
N SER A 373 10.54 6.83 -21.39
CA SER A 373 9.11 6.89 -21.76
C SER A 373 8.16 6.37 -20.66
N ILE A 374 6.98 6.99 -20.53
CA ILE A 374 5.96 6.64 -19.52
C ILE A 374 4.59 6.45 -20.20
N GLU A 375 4.09 5.21 -20.29
CA GLU A 375 2.85 4.89 -21.01
C GLU A 375 1.89 4.02 -20.17
N TYR A 376 0.69 4.54 -19.88
CA TYR A 376 -0.35 3.75 -19.20
C TYR A 376 -0.81 2.56 -20.07
N LYS A 377 -0.85 1.36 -19.50
CA LYS A 377 -1.24 0.13 -20.22
C LYS A 377 -2.59 -0.44 -19.76
N ALA A 378 -2.77 -0.69 -18.47
CA ALA A 378 -3.90 -1.45 -17.97
C ALA A 378 -4.30 -1.05 -16.55
N GLY A 379 -5.56 -1.31 -16.19
CA GLY A 379 -6.07 -1.16 -14.82
C GLY A 379 -6.95 -2.36 -14.47
N GLY A 380 -6.83 -2.87 -13.26
CA GLY A 380 -7.62 -4.00 -12.76
C GLY A 380 -7.84 -3.92 -11.26
N SER A 381 -8.51 -4.91 -10.67
CA SER A 381 -8.66 -4.97 -9.21
C SER A 381 -8.74 -6.39 -8.69
N VAL A 382 -8.29 -6.58 -7.45
CA VAL A 382 -8.33 -7.85 -6.71
C VAL A 382 -9.01 -7.67 -5.35
N PRO A 383 -9.66 -8.70 -4.80
CA PRO A 383 -10.11 -8.70 -3.40
C PRO A 383 -9.00 -8.43 -2.37
N GLY A 384 -9.35 -7.72 -1.30
CA GLY A 384 -8.49 -7.48 -0.13
C GLY A 384 -7.51 -6.32 -0.28
N ARG A 385 -6.66 -6.13 0.73
CA ARG A 385 -5.55 -5.14 0.78
C ARG A 385 -4.19 -5.80 0.62
N VAL A 386 -3.25 -5.11 -0.02
CA VAL A 386 -1.83 -5.48 -0.13
C VAL A 386 -1.09 -5.08 1.14
N LEU A 387 -0.03 -5.82 1.51
CA LEU A 387 0.80 -5.49 2.68
C LEU A 387 1.92 -4.50 2.35
N ASN A 388 2.72 -4.76 1.30
CA ASN A 388 3.88 -3.97 0.89
C ASN A 388 4.35 -4.37 -0.54
N GLN A 389 5.42 -3.75 -1.06
CA GLN A 389 6.00 -4.07 -2.37
C GLN A 389 6.32 -5.56 -2.57
N PHE A 390 6.84 -6.25 -1.54
CA PHE A 390 7.23 -7.68 -1.60
C PHE A 390 6.02 -8.62 -1.71
N SER A 391 4.81 -8.12 -1.49
CA SER A 391 3.54 -8.81 -1.71
C SER A 391 3.08 -8.75 -3.17
N MET A 392 3.92 -8.25 -4.08
CA MET A 392 3.67 -8.14 -5.52
C MET A 392 4.91 -8.57 -6.32
N ASP A 393 4.74 -9.12 -7.52
CA ASP A 393 5.79 -9.20 -8.54
C ASP A 393 5.26 -9.29 -9.98
N GLU A 394 6.17 -9.26 -10.97
CA GLU A 394 5.88 -9.58 -12.37
C GLU A 394 6.77 -10.75 -12.82
N TYR A 395 6.15 -11.85 -13.27
CA TYR A 395 6.85 -13.05 -13.71
C TYR A 395 6.24 -13.62 -15.00
N ASN A 396 7.06 -13.81 -16.03
CA ASN A 396 6.65 -14.29 -17.36
C ASN A 396 5.45 -13.55 -17.97
N GLY A 397 5.36 -12.23 -17.75
CA GLY A 397 4.28 -11.37 -18.25
C GLY A 397 3.00 -11.37 -17.42
N TYR A 398 2.96 -12.11 -16.31
CA TYR A 398 1.88 -12.08 -15.33
C TYR A 398 2.25 -11.21 -14.14
N PHE A 399 1.35 -10.33 -13.71
CA PHE A 399 1.44 -9.65 -12.43
C PHE A 399 0.84 -10.55 -11.34
N ARG A 400 1.50 -10.68 -10.20
CA ARG A 400 1.07 -11.55 -9.10
C ARG A 400 1.03 -10.76 -7.81
N ILE A 401 0.03 -11.01 -6.99
CA ILE A 401 -0.30 -10.16 -5.85
C ILE A 401 -0.89 -11.01 -4.72
N ALA A 402 -0.39 -10.78 -3.50
CA ALA A 402 -0.88 -11.39 -2.28
C ALA A 402 -1.65 -10.36 -1.44
N THR A 403 -2.86 -10.72 -0.99
CA THR A 403 -3.74 -9.79 -0.26
C THR A 403 -4.38 -10.42 0.97
N THR A 404 -4.86 -9.58 1.88
CA THR A 404 -5.73 -9.98 3.00
C THR A 404 -7.09 -9.28 2.87
N THR A 405 -8.20 -10.02 2.90
CA THR A 405 -9.54 -9.45 3.15
C THR A 405 -9.87 -9.49 4.64
N GLY A 406 -10.81 -8.66 5.09
CA GLY A 406 -11.40 -8.71 6.42
C GLY A 406 -10.50 -8.13 7.53
N GLN A 407 -11.02 -8.19 8.75
CA GLN A 407 -10.31 -7.76 9.97
C GLN A 407 -10.03 -8.95 10.89
N VAL A 408 -8.88 -8.91 11.57
CA VAL A 408 -8.55 -9.85 12.64
C VAL A 408 -9.28 -9.38 13.91
N SER A 409 -10.04 -10.27 14.54
CA SER A 409 -10.75 -10.00 15.80
C SER A 409 -10.43 -11.06 16.86
N ARG A 410 -10.49 -10.68 18.13
CA ARG A 410 -10.24 -11.60 19.27
C ARG A 410 -11.29 -12.72 19.41
N GLY A 411 -12.49 -12.53 18.87
CA GLY A 411 -13.55 -13.56 18.87
C GLY A 411 -13.47 -14.57 17.72
N GLY A 412 -12.60 -14.34 16.73
CA GLY A 412 -12.61 -15.04 15.45
C GLY A 412 -12.64 -14.03 14.31
N GLY A 413 -11.46 -13.70 13.77
CA GLY A 413 -11.36 -12.84 12.59
C GLY A 413 -11.94 -13.51 11.35
N LEU A 414 -12.70 -12.74 10.58
CA LEU A 414 -13.15 -13.10 9.23
C LEU A 414 -12.04 -12.98 8.19
N SER A 415 -10.83 -12.59 8.61
CA SER A 415 -9.73 -12.34 7.70
C SER A 415 -9.33 -13.59 6.93
N ALA A 416 -8.94 -13.38 5.68
CA ALA A 416 -8.56 -14.45 4.77
C ALA A 416 -7.49 -13.91 3.83
N ASN A 417 -6.52 -14.76 3.50
CA ASN A 417 -5.37 -14.39 2.70
C ASN A 417 -5.49 -15.05 1.32
N HIS A 418 -5.08 -14.34 0.28
CA HIS A 418 -5.31 -14.74 -1.10
C HIS A 418 -4.06 -14.48 -1.93
N ILE A 419 -3.85 -15.26 -2.98
CA ILE A 419 -2.97 -14.91 -4.10
C ILE A 419 -3.81 -14.82 -5.37
N TYR A 420 -3.60 -13.75 -6.13
CA TYR A 420 -4.16 -13.57 -7.46
C TYR A 420 -3.02 -13.48 -8.49
N ILE A 421 -3.26 -14.07 -9.66
CA ILE A 421 -2.39 -13.98 -10.84
C ILE A 421 -3.18 -13.31 -11.94
N LEU A 422 -2.65 -12.21 -12.47
CA LEU A 422 -3.27 -11.36 -13.47
C LEU A 422 -2.39 -11.29 -14.72
N ASP A 423 -3.01 -11.19 -15.89
CA ASP A 423 -2.29 -11.04 -17.16
C ASP A 423 -1.83 -9.59 -17.43
N GLY A 424 -1.32 -9.37 -18.64
CA GLY A 424 -0.87 -8.04 -19.09
C GLY A 424 -1.98 -6.98 -19.21
N ALA A 425 -3.26 -7.39 -19.24
CA ALA A 425 -4.42 -6.50 -19.21
C ALA A 425 -4.97 -6.30 -17.77
N LEU A 426 -4.31 -6.91 -16.77
CA LEU A 426 -4.76 -6.96 -15.37
C LEU A 426 -6.12 -7.68 -15.19
N GLU A 427 -6.42 -8.67 -16.02
CA GLU A 427 -7.53 -9.61 -15.78
C GLU A 427 -7.06 -10.81 -14.94
N ILE A 428 -7.88 -11.25 -13.98
CA ILE A 428 -7.54 -12.38 -13.10
C ILE A 428 -7.58 -13.70 -13.90
N GLN A 429 -6.43 -14.33 -14.05
CA GLN A 429 -6.27 -15.62 -14.74
C GLN A 429 -6.25 -16.82 -13.78
N GLY A 430 -5.87 -16.61 -12.52
CA GLY A 430 -5.88 -17.63 -11.48
C GLY A 430 -5.91 -17.03 -10.08
N ALA A 431 -6.48 -17.78 -9.13
CA ALA A 431 -6.61 -17.36 -7.73
C ALA A 431 -6.43 -18.54 -6.78
N LEU A 432 -5.81 -18.30 -5.64
CA LEU A 432 -5.75 -19.19 -4.49
C LEU A 432 -6.24 -18.42 -3.27
N GLU A 433 -7.50 -18.64 -2.91
CA GLU A 433 -8.23 -17.85 -1.91
C GLU A 433 -8.37 -18.58 -0.56
N ASP A 434 -8.78 -17.82 0.46
CA ASP A 434 -9.15 -18.31 1.79
C ASP A 434 -8.02 -19.06 2.54
N LEU A 435 -6.77 -18.69 2.28
CA LEU A 435 -5.59 -19.14 3.02
C LEU A 435 -5.57 -18.56 4.43
N ALA A 436 -5.20 -19.40 5.39
CA ALA A 436 -5.07 -19.06 6.81
C ALA A 436 -6.24 -18.22 7.39
N PRO A 437 -7.47 -18.77 7.46
CA PRO A 437 -8.62 -18.01 7.97
C PRO A 437 -8.44 -17.52 9.41
N GLY A 438 -8.77 -16.25 9.63
CA GLY A 438 -8.57 -15.55 10.89
C GLY A 438 -7.15 -15.04 11.14
N GLU A 439 -6.26 -15.15 10.14
CA GLU A 439 -4.88 -14.65 10.14
C GLU A 439 -4.72 -13.53 9.08
N ARG A 440 -3.60 -12.80 9.09
CA ARG A 440 -3.22 -11.83 8.05
C ARG A 440 -1.82 -12.10 7.52
N ILE A 441 -1.49 -11.65 6.31
CA ILE A 441 -0.11 -11.67 5.80
C ILE A 441 0.77 -10.76 6.68
N TYR A 442 1.93 -11.27 7.07
CA TYR A 442 3.01 -10.55 7.76
C TYR A 442 4.26 -10.42 6.90
N SER A 443 4.53 -11.41 6.06
CA SER A 443 5.59 -11.36 5.07
C SER A 443 5.18 -12.14 3.82
N ALA A 444 5.65 -11.69 2.66
CA ALA A 444 5.41 -12.30 1.37
C ALA A 444 6.68 -12.20 0.52
N ARG A 445 6.98 -13.23 -0.26
CA ARG A 445 8.01 -13.17 -1.30
C ARG A 445 7.63 -14.06 -2.47
N PHE A 446 7.68 -13.50 -3.66
CA PHE A 446 7.55 -14.22 -4.93
C PHE A 446 8.93 -14.56 -5.48
N MET A 447 9.09 -15.80 -5.96
CA MET A 447 10.38 -16.34 -6.43
C MET A 447 10.15 -17.32 -7.57
N GLY A 448 10.37 -16.86 -8.81
CA GLY A 448 10.19 -17.68 -10.00
C GLY A 448 8.81 -18.32 -10.04
N LYS A 449 8.74 -19.65 -9.98
CA LYS A 449 7.48 -20.44 -10.01
C LYS A 449 6.79 -20.59 -8.65
N ARG A 450 7.27 -19.95 -7.58
CA ARG A 450 6.75 -20.11 -6.22
C ARG A 450 6.39 -18.76 -5.58
N ALA A 451 5.51 -18.80 -4.59
CA ALA A 451 5.39 -17.75 -3.58
C ALA A 451 5.49 -18.35 -2.18
N TYR A 452 6.02 -17.54 -1.27
CA TYR A 452 6.18 -17.82 0.14
C TYR A 452 5.38 -16.79 0.91
N LEU A 453 4.44 -17.23 1.75
CA LEU A 453 3.65 -16.36 2.63
C LEU A 453 3.86 -16.76 4.09
N VAL A 454 3.98 -15.76 4.95
CA VAL A 454 3.96 -15.90 6.41
C VAL A 454 2.69 -15.23 6.92
N THR A 455 1.87 -15.98 7.64
CA THR A 455 0.66 -15.48 8.29
C THR A 455 0.71 -15.73 9.79
N PHE A 456 0.29 -14.72 10.56
CA PHE A 456 0.41 -14.74 12.02
C PHE A 456 -0.96 -14.70 12.70
N LYS A 457 -1.07 -15.52 13.74
CA LYS A 457 -2.07 -15.34 14.81
C LYS A 457 -1.52 -15.75 16.18
N LYS A 458 -0.78 -16.88 16.26
CA LYS A 458 -0.05 -17.35 17.46
C LYS A 458 1.21 -18.17 17.17
N VAL A 459 1.26 -18.94 16.07
CA VAL A 459 2.42 -19.74 15.63
C VAL A 459 2.36 -19.84 14.11
N ASP A 460 3.45 -19.52 13.41
CA ASP A 460 3.39 -19.23 11.98
C ASP A 460 3.67 -20.44 11.10
N PRO A 461 2.78 -20.74 10.14
CA PRO A 461 3.12 -21.56 9.00
C PRO A 461 3.75 -20.67 7.92
N LEU A 462 4.97 -20.99 7.50
CA LEU A 462 5.48 -20.59 6.19
C LEU A 462 4.72 -21.41 5.13
N PHE A 463 3.83 -20.76 4.38
CA PHE A 463 3.10 -21.37 3.26
C PHE A 463 3.98 -21.33 2.01
N VAL A 464 4.16 -22.48 1.36
CA VAL A 464 4.84 -22.56 0.06
C VAL A 464 3.78 -22.85 -1.00
N ILE A 465 3.68 -21.97 -1.99
CA ILE A 465 2.62 -21.97 -3.00
C ILE A 465 3.26 -22.14 -4.38
N ASP A 466 2.70 -23.07 -5.17
CA ASP A 466 3.07 -23.31 -6.56
C ASP A 466 2.27 -22.38 -7.46
N LEU A 467 3.00 -21.61 -8.27
CA LEU A 467 2.50 -20.64 -9.25
C LEU A 467 3.02 -20.98 -10.67
N ALA A 468 3.45 -22.24 -10.92
CA ALA A 468 3.98 -22.67 -12.21
C ALA A 468 2.94 -22.69 -13.33
N ASP A 469 1.67 -22.98 -13.00
CA ASP A 469 0.51 -22.79 -13.88
C ASP A 469 -0.24 -21.52 -13.41
N PRO A 470 -0.16 -20.40 -14.16
CA PRO A 470 -0.86 -19.15 -13.85
C PRO A 470 -2.37 -19.29 -13.63
N LYS A 471 -3.00 -20.34 -14.16
CA LYS A 471 -4.44 -20.58 -14.04
C LYS A 471 -4.81 -21.52 -12.89
N LYS A 472 -3.83 -22.16 -12.25
CA LYS A 472 -4.04 -23.14 -11.18
C LYS A 472 -3.01 -22.99 -10.04
N PRO A 473 -2.91 -21.80 -9.41
CA PRO A 473 -2.09 -21.65 -8.22
C PRO A 473 -2.58 -22.58 -7.11
N ARG A 474 -1.65 -23.23 -6.39
CA ARG A 474 -2.00 -24.23 -5.38
C ARG A 474 -1.03 -24.25 -4.21
N LEU A 475 -1.53 -24.54 -3.02
CA LEU A 475 -0.69 -24.76 -1.85
C LEU A 475 0.12 -26.05 -1.99
N LEU A 476 1.45 -25.98 -1.89
CA LEU A 476 2.33 -27.17 -1.82
C LEU A 476 2.39 -27.74 -0.41
N GLY A 477 2.46 -26.87 0.58
CA GLY A 477 2.60 -27.26 1.98
C GLY A 477 2.75 -26.07 2.90
N LYS A 478 2.80 -26.36 4.21
CA LYS A 478 3.03 -25.38 5.27
C LYS A 478 4.09 -25.90 6.22
N LEU A 479 5.12 -25.11 6.49
CA LEU A 479 6.15 -25.41 7.47
C LEU A 479 5.90 -24.56 8.71
N LYS A 480 5.51 -25.19 9.82
CA LYS A 480 5.39 -24.50 11.11
C LYS A 480 6.77 -24.42 11.76
N ILE A 481 7.19 -23.20 12.10
CA ILE A 481 8.43 -22.93 12.82
C ILE A 481 8.07 -22.09 14.06
N PRO A 482 8.71 -22.30 15.22
CA PRO A 482 8.61 -21.36 16.35
C PRO A 482 8.92 -19.91 15.92
N GLY A 483 8.32 -18.92 16.58
CA GLY A 483 8.42 -17.53 16.15
C GLY A 483 7.79 -17.26 14.78
N TYR A 484 8.21 -16.15 14.16
CA TYR A 484 7.74 -15.73 12.84
C TYR A 484 8.82 -14.97 12.06
N SER A 485 8.68 -14.90 10.73
CA SER A 485 9.59 -14.16 9.86
C SER A 485 8.93 -12.85 9.42
N ASP A 486 9.50 -11.71 9.82
CA ASP A 486 9.09 -10.39 9.35
C ASP A 486 9.53 -10.20 7.87
N TYR A 487 10.66 -10.78 7.48
CA TYR A 487 11.25 -10.65 6.14
C TYR A 487 11.74 -12.00 5.59
N LEU A 488 11.62 -12.17 4.27
CA LEU A 488 12.02 -13.36 3.52
C LEU A 488 13.01 -12.98 2.41
N HIS A 489 14.23 -13.49 2.48
CA HIS A 489 15.30 -13.27 1.51
C HIS A 489 15.42 -14.47 0.56
N PRO A 490 15.25 -14.29 -0.77
CA PRO A 490 15.68 -15.28 -1.76
C PRO A 490 17.19 -15.49 -1.67
N TYR A 491 17.66 -16.71 -1.42
CA TYR A 491 19.09 -17.02 -1.49
C TYR A 491 19.48 -17.61 -2.85
N ASP A 492 18.66 -18.53 -3.38
CA ASP A 492 18.76 -19.07 -4.73
C ASP A 492 17.37 -19.49 -5.26
N GLU A 493 17.31 -20.28 -6.35
CA GLU A 493 16.05 -20.76 -6.95
C GLU A 493 15.18 -21.64 -6.02
N ASN A 494 15.75 -22.20 -4.96
CA ASN A 494 15.10 -23.19 -4.09
C ASN A 494 15.21 -22.89 -2.59
N HIS A 495 16.11 -21.98 -2.17
CA HIS A 495 16.33 -21.61 -0.76
C HIS A 495 15.87 -20.19 -0.44
N VAL A 496 15.25 -20.03 0.74
CA VAL A 496 14.79 -18.76 1.30
C VAL A 496 15.31 -18.67 2.73
N ILE A 497 15.88 -17.53 3.11
CA ILE A 497 16.28 -17.23 4.48
C ILE A 497 15.19 -16.36 5.11
N GLY A 498 14.61 -16.82 6.22
CA GLY A 498 13.62 -16.08 6.99
C GLY A 498 14.27 -15.33 8.14
N LEU A 499 14.19 -13.99 8.11
CA LEU A 499 14.60 -13.13 9.22
C LEU A 499 13.36 -12.65 10.00
N GLY A 500 13.40 -12.71 11.33
CA GLY A 500 12.31 -12.23 12.17
C GLY A 500 12.54 -12.48 13.64
N LYS A 501 11.49 -12.85 14.38
CA LYS A 501 11.51 -12.94 15.84
C LYS A 501 11.17 -14.34 16.29
N GLU A 502 11.99 -14.87 17.20
CA GLU A 502 11.63 -16.06 17.97
C GLU A 502 10.50 -15.67 18.94
N ALA A 503 9.47 -16.51 19.07
CA ALA A 503 8.30 -16.17 19.88
C ALA A 503 7.66 -17.40 20.52
N ALA A 504 7.53 -17.36 21.84
CA ALA A 504 6.78 -18.33 22.61
C ALA A 504 5.32 -17.85 22.77
N PRO A 505 4.30 -18.65 22.41
CA PRO A 505 2.90 -18.26 22.64
C PRO A 505 2.67 -18.10 24.15
N ALA A 506 1.95 -17.05 24.55
CA ALA A 506 1.59 -16.86 25.95
C ALA A 506 0.63 -17.96 26.41
N GLU A 507 0.83 -18.52 27.62
CA GLU A 507 -0.05 -19.55 28.19
C GLU A 507 -1.51 -19.09 28.31
N ASN A 508 -1.71 -17.79 28.53
CA ASN A 508 -3.02 -17.14 28.55
C ASN A 508 -2.99 -15.84 27.72
N GLY A 509 -3.84 -15.75 26.68
CA GLY A 509 -4.04 -14.54 25.87
C GLY A 509 -3.88 -14.73 24.36
N ASP A 510 -4.09 -13.64 23.61
CA ASP A 510 -3.91 -13.56 22.16
C ASP A 510 -2.63 -12.78 21.80
N PHE A 511 -1.49 -13.22 22.32
CA PHE A 511 -0.17 -12.65 22.03
C PHE A 511 0.93 -13.70 22.23
N ALA A 512 2.14 -13.38 21.77
CA ALA A 512 3.34 -14.19 21.95
C ALA A 512 4.47 -13.33 22.53
N TRP A 513 5.33 -13.94 23.34
CA TRP A 513 6.50 -13.31 23.96
C TRP A 513 7.69 -13.42 23.03
N TYR A 514 8.19 -12.28 22.53
CA TYR A 514 9.43 -12.26 21.73
C TYR A 514 10.62 -12.71 22.58
N GLN A 515 11.33 -13.73 22.11
CA GLN A 515 12.50 -14.33 22.79
C GLN A 515 13.83 -13.86 22.20
N GLY A 516 13.83 -13.26 21.00
CA GLY A 516 15.03 -12.75 20.34
C GLY A 516 14.90 -12.68 18.82
N LEU A 517 16.03 -12.43 18.15
CA LEU A 517 16.18 -12.55 16.70
C LEU A 517 16.11 -14.02 16.28
N LYS A 518 15.46 -14.29 15.15
CA LYS A 518 15.41 -15.60 14.50
C LYS A 518 15.93 -15.49 13.07
N ILE A 519 16.76 -16.46 12.70
CA ILE A 519 17.23 -16.74 11.34
C ILE A 519 16.89 -18.21 11.06
N ALA A 520 16.19 -18.51 9.98
CA ALA A 520 15.71 -19.86 9.63
C ALA A 520 15.72 -20.12 8.12
#